data_AF-A0A9P8I7L6-F1
#
_entry.id   AF-A0A9P8I7L6-F1
#
_cell.length_a   1.000
_cell.length_b   1.000
_cell.length_c   1.000
_cell.angle_alpha   90.00
_cell.angle_beta   90.00
_cell.angle_gamma   90.00
#
_symmetry.space_group_name_H-M   'P 1'
#
loop_
_entity.id
_entity.type
_entity.pdbx_description
1 polymer ?
#
loop_
_entity_poly.entity_id
_entity_poly.type
_entity_poly.pdbx_seq_one_letter_code
_entity_poly.pdbx_strand_id
1 'polypeptide(L)'
;MLQETGIPKEAFISLFKLKIIIWTMIGVNIVFVVARTFARYMKLRKVQLEDIMMYLALAFFLAMAGVYLLVLPPLYRVIDVSAGRKPLYYGFFDDGYVIIKGFFATTMLFWATLWAVKVSLLLLFRRLMVGLTNYMRLWWTLLIFTLITFVGCVVSEVLSCEHWFQIGITGSCNSPRDEYAQKICLFYALAADLITDILIMALPMRLLWNLRISRAEKISVACIFGVGVICMIFATIRVISISQKAETGQASPTWLALWAVIEDSVGNIYRSCNRFLIIND
;
A
#
# COMPACT_ATOMS: atom_id res chain seq x y z
N MET A 1 -38.43 -15.77 -15.18
CA MET A 1 -37.55 -15.06 -16.13
C MET A 1 -36.21 -14.87 -15.47
N LEU A 2 -35.29 -15.78 -15.77
CA LEU A 2 -33.90 -15.73 -15.34
C LEU A 2 -33.22 -14.68 -16.20
N GLN A 3 -32.98 -13.50 -15.63
CA GLN A 3 -32.13 -12.51 -16.27
C GLN A 3 -30.71 -13.09 -16.26
N GLU A 4 -30.28 -13.55 -17.44
CA GLU A 4 -28.89 -13.81 -17.76
C GLU A 4 -28.08 -12.54 -17.42
N THR A 5 -27.55 -12.47 -16.20
CA THR A 5 -26.43 -11.59 -15.93
C THR A 5 -25.23 -12.27 -16.57
N GLY A 6 -25.09 -12.02 -17.87
CA GLY A 6 -23.82 -12.16 -18.58
C GLY A 6 -22.81 -11.22 -17.93
N ILE A 7 -22.32 -11.59 -16.75
CA ILE A 7 -21.14 -10.97 -16.15
C ILE A 7 -20.02 -11.30 -17.15
N PRO A 8 -19.47 -10.29 -17.85
CA PRO A 8 -18.44 -10.54 -18.86
C PRO A 8 -17.27 -11.27 -18.20
N LYS A 9 -16.60 -12.14 -18.97
CA LYS A 9 -15.43 -12.93 -18.59
C LYS A 9 -14.19 -12.04 -18.36
N GLU A 10 -14.33 -10.96 -17.62
CA GLU A 10 -13.28 -9.99 -17.33
C GLU A 10 -12.29 -10.60 -16.31
N ALA A 11 -11.14 -11.04 -16.83
CA ALA A 11 -9.86 -11.18 -16.15
C ALA A 11 -9.85 -11.72 -14.71
N PHE A 12 -10.63 -12.77 -14.41
CA PHE A 12 -10.44 -13.48 -13.15
C PHE A 12 -9.11 -14.25 -13.23
N ILE A 13 -8.07 -13.68 -12.60
CA ILE A 13 -6.78 -14.35 -12.43
C ILE A 13 -7.09 -15.66 -11.71
N SER A 14 -6.53 -16.78 -12.15
CA SER A 14 -6.74 -18.05 -11.44
C SER A 14 -6.10 -17.98 -10.06
N LEU A 15 -6.74 -18.57 -9.04
CA LEU A 15 -6.22 -18.63 -7.67
C LEU A 15 -4.75 -19.07 -7.61
N PHE A 16 -4.41 -20.09 -8.40
CA PHE A 16 -3.04 -20.62 -8.49
C PHE A 16 -2.04 -19.56 -8.98
N LYS A 17 -2.34 -18.87 -10.09
CA LYS A 17 -1.50 -17.77 -10.61
C LYS A 17 -1.34 -16.65 -9.58
N LEU A 18 -2.41 -16.24 -8.89
CA LEU A 18 -2.32 -15.16 -7.90
C LEU A 18 -1.47 -15.59 -6.70
N LYS A 19 -1.63 -16.81 -6.20
CA LYS A 19 -0.77 -17.35 -5.12
C LYS A 19 0.70 -17.38 -5.53
N ILE A 20 1.01 -17.80 -6.76
CA ILE A 20 2.40 -17.78 -7.26
C ILE A 20 2.95 -16.36 -7.22
N ILE A 21 2.20 -15.37 -7.73
CA ILE A 21 2.64 -13.97 -7.75
C ILE A 21 2.90 -13.45 -6.33
N ILE A 22 2.04 -13.77 -5.37
CA ILE A 22 2.23 -13.35 -3.97
C ILE A 22 3.51 -13.97 -3.39
N TRP A 23 3.72 -15.28 -3.58
CA TRP A 23 4.92 -15.96 -3.09
C TRP A 23 6.20 -15.46 -3.74
N THR A 24 6.20 -15.17 -5.05
CA THR A 24 7.37 -14.60 -5.73
C THR A 24 7.68 -13.21 -5.23
N MET A 25 6.67 -12.36 -5.05
CA MET A 25 6.85 -11.01 -4.49
C MET A 25 7.38 -11.03 -3.05
N ILE A 26 6.90 -11.94 -2.20
CA ILE A 26 7.46 -12.17 -0.86
C ILE A 26 8.95 -12.50 -0.96
N GLY A 27 9.31 -13.48 -1.80
CA GLY A 27 10.70 -13.91 -1.97
C GLY A 27 11.61 -12.77 -2.43
N VAL A 28 11.19 -12.00 -3.44
CA VAL A 28 11.97 -10.87 -3.95
C VAL A 28 12.18 -9.80 -2.87
N ASN A 29 11.14 -9.41 -2.14
CA ASN A 29 11.27 -8.41 -1.06
C ASN A 29 12.24 -8.86 0.03
N ILE A 30 12.14 -10.12 0.48
CA ILE A 30 13.04 -10.67 1.50
C ILE A 30 14.48 -10.63 1.00
N VAL A 31 14.75 -11.06 -0.24
CA VAL A 31 16.10 -11.05 -0.83
C VAL A 31 16.68 -9.64 -0.84
N PHE A 32 15.91 -8.63 -1.29
CA PHE A 32 16.37 -7.25 -1.32
C PHE A 32 16.65 -6.67 0.07
N VAL A 33 15.78 -6.95 1.05
CA VAL A 33 15.99 -6.50 2.44
C VAL A 33 17.19 -7.20 3.07
N VAL A 34 17.36 -8.51 2.89
CA VAL A 34 18.53 -9.25 3.40
C VAL A 34 19.82 -8.76 2.75
N ALA A 35 19.85 -8.60 1.43
CA ALA A 35 21.00 -8.06 0.71
C ALA A 35 21.37 -6.66 1.22
N ARG A 36 20.37 -5.81 1.49
CA ARG A 36 20.55 -4.50 2.11
C ARG A 36 21.14 -4.60 3.52
N THR A 37 20.58 -5.46 4.38
CA THR A 37 21.07 -5.67 5.74
C THR A 37 22.52 -6.12 5.74
N PHE A 38 22.85 -7.07 4.87
CA PHE A 38 24.19 -7.60 4.71
C PHE A 38 25.18 -6.52 4.26
N ALA A 39 24.86 -5.78 3.19
CA ALA A 39 25.72 -4.70 2.71
C ALA A 39 25.98 -3.62 3.77
N ARG A 40 24.98 -3.31 4.60
CA ARG A 40 25.10 -2.30 5.65
C ARG A 40 25.85 -2.81 6.87
N TYR A 41 25.68 -4.08 7.22
CA TYR A 41 26.49 -4.73 8.24
C TYR A 41 27.98 -4.67 7.86
N MET A 42 28.30 -4.89 6.58
CA MET A 42 29.68 -4.80 6.08
C MET A 42 30.24 -3.37 6.11
N LYS A 43 29.47 -2.35 5.71
CA LYS A 43 29.98 -0.97 5.57
C LYS A 43 29.88 -0.10 6.82
N LEU A 44 28.75 -0.14 7.54
CA LEU A 44 28.40 0.89 8.53
C LEU A 44 28.44 0.37 9.99
N ARG A 45 28.40 -0.95 10.21
CA ARG A 45 28.41 -1.62 11.53
C ARG A 45 27.41 -1.07 12.58
N LYS A 46 26.40 -0.29 12.18
CA LYS A 46 25.37 0.28 13.07
C LYS A 46 24.00 0.25 12.41
N VAL A 47 22.99 -0.15 13.18
CA VAL A 47 21.57 -0.12 12.77
C VAL A 47 21.02 1.28 13.03
N GLN A 48 20.38 1.89 12.03
CA GLN A 48 19.79 3.22 12.13
C GLN A 48 18.26 3.13 12.23
N LEU A 49 17.61 4.16 12.78
CA LEU A 49 16.15 4.17 12.98
C LEU A 49 15.37 3.99 11.67
N GLU A 50 15.89 4.55 10.58
CA GLU A 50 15.41 4.38 9.20
C GLU A 50 15.29 2.91 8.77
N ASP A 51 16.13 2.02 9.30
CA ASP A 51 16.13 0.60 8.94
C ASP A 51 15.14 -0.19 9.77
N ILE A 52 14.96 0.22 11.02
CA ILE A 52 13.91 -0.33 11.89
C ILE A 52 12.56 -0.09 11.21
N MET A 53 12.33 1.12 10.67
CA MET A 53 11.11 1.43 9.92
C MET A 53 10.99 0.63 8.61
N MET A 54 12.11 0.32 7.96
CA MET A 54 12.12 -0.54 6.76
C MET A 54 11.77 -2.00 7.10
N TYR A 55 12.31 -2.54 8.20
CA TYR A 55 11.94 -3.89 8.66
C TYR A 55 10.49 -3.94 9.12
N LEU A 56 10.00 -2.86 9.73
CA LEU A 56 8.59 -2.73 10.10
C LEU A 56 7.68 -2.73 8.86
N ALA A 57 8.06 -2.01 7.80
CA ALA A 57 7.35 -2.05 6.52
C ALA A 57 7.35 -3.46 5.89
N LEU A 58 8.49 -4.16 5.93
CA LEU A 58 8.55 -5.56 5.47
C LEU A 58 7.63 -6.46 6.32
N ALA A 59 7.62 -6.29 7.64
CA ALA A 59 6.77 -7.08 8.52
C ALA A 59 5.28 -6.86 8.22
N PHE A 60 4.86 -5.61 7.99
CA PHE A 60 3.48 -5.31 7.58
C PHE A 60 3.14 -5.88 6.21
N PHE A 61 4.05 -5.79 5.24
CA PHE A 61 3.87 -6.42 3.93
C PHE A 61 3.73 -7.94 4.02
N LEU A 62 4.57 -8.61 4.81
CA LEU A 62 4.49 -10.06 5.03
C LEU A 62 3.17 -10.45 5.71
N ALA A 63 2.73 -9.68 6.70
CA ALA A 63 1.44 -9.88 7.34
C ALA A 63 0.30 -9.70 6.32
N MET A 64 0.34 -8.65 5.49
CA MET A 64 -0.67 -8.41 4.47
C MET A 64 -0.74 -9.58 3.48
N ALA A 65 0.42 -10.02 2.97
CA ALA A 65 0.51 -11.13 2.04
C ALA A 65 0.01 -12.44 2.67
N GLY A 66 0.33 -12.68 3.94
CA GLY A 66 -0.19 -13.82 4.71
C GLY A 66 -1.71 -13.81 4.82
N VAL A 67 -2.30 -12.67 5.18
CA VAL A 67 -3.77 -12.52 5.24
C VAL A 67 -4.39 -12.74 3.85
N TYR A 68 -3.82 -12.18 2.78
CA TYR A 68 -4.30 -12.45 1.43
C TYR A 68 -4.27 -13.94 1.09
N LEU A 69 -3.19 -14.66 1.41
CA LEU A 69 -3.10 -16.11 1.14
C LEU A 69 -4.18 -16.93 1.87
N LEU A 70 -4.63 -16.46 3.05
CA LEU A 70 -5.71 -17.08 3.82
C LEU A 70 -7.11 -16.72 3.30
N VAL A 71 -7.30 -15.48 2.82
CA VAL A 71 -8.60 -14.95 2.35
C VAL A 71 -8.91 -15.36 0.91
N LEU A 72 -7.89 -15.58 0.07
CA LEU A 72 -8.09 -15.92 -1.34
C LEU A 72 -8.89 -17.23 -1.55
N PRO A 73 -8.65 -18.34 -0.84
CA PRO A 73 -9.46 -19.55 -1.01
C PRO A 73 -10.97 -19.38 -0.76
N PRO A 74 -11.44 -18.83 0.39
CA PRO A 74 -12.88 -18.61 0.61
C PRO A 74 -13.44 -17.58 -0.37
N LEU A 75 -12.66 -16.55 -0.73
CA LEU A 75 -13.06 -15.56 -1.73
C LEU A 75 -13.42 -16.21 -3.07
N TYR A 76 -12.59 -17.10 -3.61
CA TYR A 76 -12.89 -17.79 -4.87
C TYR A 76 -14.09 -18.74 -4.77
N ARG A 77 -14.34 -19.36 -3.61
CA ARG A 77 -15.54 -20.19 -3.41
C ARG A 77 -16.81 -19.35 -3.45
N VAL A 78 -16.81 -18.21 -2.78
CA VAL A 78 -17.95 -17.27 -2.78
C VAL A 78 -18.21 -16.74 -4.18
N ILE A 79 -17.17 -16.39 -4.93
CA ILE A 79 -17.28 -15.93 -6.32
C ILE A 79 -17.78 -17.03 -7.27
N ASP A 80 -17.39 -18.28 -7.07
CA ASP A 80 -17.91 -19.40 -7.87
C ASP A 80 -19.41 -19.60 -7.63
N VAL A 81 -19.87 -19.45 -6.39
CA VAL A 81 -21.29 -19.54 -6.02
C VAL A 81 -22.08 -18.34 -6.54
N SER A 82 -21.56 -17.11 -6.38
CA SER A 82 -22.23 -15.91 -6.88
C SER A 82 -22.32 -15.86 -8.40
N ALA A 83 -21.37 -16.49 -9.09
CA ALA A 83 -21.39 -16.65 -10.55
C ALA A 83 -22.25 -17.84 -11.03
N GLY A 84 -22.96 -18.53 -10.14
CA GLY A 84 -23.81 -19.69 -10.49
C GLY A 84 -23.05 -20.94 -10.92
N ARG A 85 -21.74 -21.01 -10.71
CA ARG A 85 -20.88 -22.16 -11.10
C ARG A 85 -20.91 -23.30 -10.09
N LYS A 86 -21.29 -23.02 -8.84
CA LYS A 86 -21.42 -24.00 -7.74
C LYS A 86 -22.71 -23.73 -6.94
N PRO A 87 -23.37 -24.77 -6.41
CA PRO A 87 -24.53 -24.58 -5.53
C PRO A 87 -24.13 -23.91 -4.20
N LEU A 88 -25.10 -23.30 -3.53
CA LEU A 88 -24.93 -22.78 -2.17
C LEU A 88 -24.45 -23.90 -1.23
N TYR A 89 -23.40 -23.64 -0.46
CA TYR A 89 -22.82 -24.57 0.50
C TYR A 89 -23.08 -24.13 1.95
N TYR A 90 -23.11 -25.09 2.86
CA TYR A 90 -23.17 -24.84 4.30
C TYR A 90 -21.87 -24.18 4.76
N GLY A 91 -21.94 -22.96 5.32
CA GLY A 91 -20.77 -22.13 5.66
C GLY A 91 -20.51 -20.93 4.74
N PHE A 92 -21.41 -20.64 3.79
CA PHE A 92 -21.28 -19.46 2.91
C PHE A 92 -21.16 -18.14 3.69
N PHE A 93 -21.94 -17.97 4.76
CA PHE A 93 -21.91 -16.78 5.61
C PHE A 93 -20.63 -16.69 6.44
N ASP A 94 -20.08 -17.83 6.88
CA ASP A 94 -18.82 -17.90 7.61
C ASP A 94 -17.63 -17.49 6.72
N ASP A 95 -17.59 -18.00 5.48
CA ASP A 95 -16.60 -17.59 4.49
C ASP A 95 -16.74 -16.08 4.18
N GLY A 96 -17.97 -15.54 4.11
CA GLY A 96 -18.23 -14.11 3.98
C GLY A 96 -17.66 -13.26 5.12
N TYR A 97 -17.84 -13.72 6.38
CA TYR A 97 -17.27 -13.07 7.56
C TYR A 97 -15.73 -13.03 7.51
N VAL A 98 -15.09 -14.14 7.14
CA VAL A 98 -13.63 -14.23 7.01
C VAL A 98 -13.12 -13.30 5.92
N ILE A 99 -13.83 -13.20 4.79
CA ILE A 99 -13.47 -12.33 3.68
C ILE A 99 -13.52 -10.86 4.09
N ILE A 100 -14.62 -10.41 4.72
CA ILE A 100 -14.78 -9.00 5.13
C ILE A 100 -13.70 -8.60 6.14
N LYS A 101 -13.48 -9.42 7.18
CA LYS A 101 -12.43 -9.18 8.17
C LYS A 101 -11.04 -9.20 7.55
N GLY A 102 -10.82 -10.14 6.63
CA GLY A 102 -9.59 -10.27 5.87
C GLY A 102 -9.27 -9.01 5.07
N PHE A 103 -10.24 -8.49 4.31
CA PHE A 103 -10.05 -7.26 3.54
C PHE A 103 -9.75 -6.06 4.42
N PHE A 104 -10.51 -5.87 5.50
CA PHE A 104 -10.25 -4.80 6.47
C PHE A 104 -8.83 -4.87 7.03
N ALA A 105 -8.38 -6.06 7.44
CA ALA A 105 -7.02 -6.28 7.93
C ALA A 105 -5.96 -6.01 6.85
N THR A 106 -6.16 -6.48 5.61
CA THR A 106 -5.23 -6.21 4.51
C THR A 106 -5.15 -4.73 4.16
N THR A 107 -6.27 -4.02 4.18
CA THR A 107 -6.31 -2.56 3.96
C THR A 107 -5.47 -1.88 5.03
N MET A 108 -5.72 -2.14 6.32
CA MET A 108 -4.94 -1.53 7.42
C MET A 108 -3.43 -1.82 7.30
N LEU A 109 -3.04 -3.04 6.92
CA LEU A 109 -1.64 -3.41 6.74
C LEU A 109 -1.01 -2.73 5.52
N PHE A 110 -1.77 -2.52 4.44
CA PHE A 110 -1.36 -1.74 3.28
C PHE A 110 -1.06 -0.28 3.69
N TRP A 111 -1.99 0.37 4.40
CA TRP A 111 -1.80 1.72 4.96
C TRP A 111 -0.57 1.78 5.87
N ALA A 112 -0.43 0.82 6.79
CA ALA A 112 0.72 0.79 7.70
C ALA A 112 2.05 0.64 6.94
N THR A 113 2.08 -0.16 5.88
CA THR A 113 3.26 -0.34 5.02
C THR A 113 3.64 0.98 4.35
N LEU A 114 2.70 1.62 3.64
CA LEU A 114 2.93 2.89 2.93
C LEU A 114 3.41 4.01 3.88
N TRP A 115 2.82 4.14 5.07
CA TRP A 115 3.20 5.18 6.02
C TRP A 115 4.52 4.91 6.72
N ALA A 116 4.81 3.66 7.11
CA ALA A 116 6.13 3.27 7.64
C ALA A 116 7.24 3.61 6.64
N VAL A 117 6.94 3.35 5.37
CA VAL A 117 7.79 3.64 4.23
C VAL A 117 8.02 5.16 4.03
N LYS A 118 7.00 6.01 4.20
CA LYS A 118 7.13 7.49 4.18
C LYS A 118 7.95 8.01 5.35
N VAL A 119 7.69 7.49 6.55
CA VAL A 119 8.45 7.85 7.77
C VAL A 119 9.92 7.47 7.62
N SER A 120 10.24 6.31 7.04
CA SER A 120 11.64 5.92 6.76
C SER A 120 12.35 6.92 5.82
N LEU A 121 11.68 7.40 4.76
CA LEU A 121 12.24 8.45 3.90
C LEU A 121 12.40 9.80 4.61
N LEU A 122 11.42 10.21 5.41
CA LEU A 122 11.53 11.43 6.20
C LEU A 122 12.70 11.36 7.17
N LEU A 123 12.92 10.22 7.84
CA LEU A 123 14.06 10.03 8.73
C LEU A 123 15.40 10.07 7.98
N LEU A 124 15.45 9.53 6.76
CA LEU A 124 16.61 9.67 5.88
C LEU A 124 16.88 11.15 5.55
N PHE A 125 15.87 11.90 5.15
CA PHE A 125 16.04 13.34 4.86
C PHE A 125 16.41 14.16 6.08
N ARG A 126 15.90 13.81 7.27
CA ARG A 126 16.31 14.44 8.53
C ARG A 126 17.83 14.40 8.69
N ARG A 127 18.45 13.25 8.38
CA ARG A 127 19.89 13.05 8.48
C ARG A 127 20.66 13.94 7.50
N LEU A 128 20.14 14.14 6.28
CA LEU A 128 20.76 15.02 5.29
C LEU A 128 20.65 16.50 5.67
N MET A 129 19.61 16.89 6.39
CA MET A 129 19.33 18.29 6.74
C MET A 129 19.85 18.73 8.11
N VAL A 130 20.56 17.85 8.83
CA VAL A 130 21.14 18.20 10.14
C VAL A 130 22.07 19.40 9.96
N GLY A 131 21.72 20.53 10.58
CA GLY A 131 22.45 21.80 10.48
C GLY A 131 21.64 22.97 9.90
N LEU A 132 20.49 22.71 9.26
CA LEU A 132 19.65 23.73 8.64
C LEU A 132 18.35 23.96 9.44
N THR A 133 18.34 24.93 10.35
CA THR A 133 17.24 25.16 11.32
C THR A 133 15.87 25.41 10.68
N ASN A 134 15.80 26.14 9.56
CA ASN A 134 14.53 26.39 8.86
C ASN A 134 13.98 25.12 8.18
N TYR A 135 14.86 24.28 7.63
CA TYR A 135 14.48 23.03 7.00
C TYR A 135 14.08 21.96 8.02
N MET A 136 14.68 22.00 9.22
CA MET A 136 14.26 21.13 10.33
C MET A 136 12.85 21.46 10.85
N ARG A 137 12.45 22.74 10.84
CA ARG A 137 11.05 23.12 11.14
C ARG A 137 10.09 22.56 10.09
N LEU A 138 10.41 22.73 8.80
CA LEU A 138 9.61 22.17 7.71
C LEU A 138 9.50 20.64 7.83
N TRP A 139 10.60 19.97 8.16
CA TRP A 139 10.64 18.52 8.36
C TRP A 139 9.68 18.07 9.48
N TRP A 140 9.69 18.74 10.64
CA TRP A 140 8.76 18.44 11.72
C TRP A 140 7.30 18.64 11.29
N THR A 141 7.00 19.72 10.56
CA THR A 141 5.67 19.94 10.00
C THR A 141 5.24 18.80 9.08
N LEU A 142 6.12 18.34 8.19
CA LEU A 142 5.82 17.23 7.29
C LEU A 142 5.64 15.90 8.01
N LEU A 143 6.45 15.64 9.05
CA LEU A 143 6.32 14.44 9.87
C LEU A 143 4.97 14.41 10.57
N ILE A 144 4.61 15.51 11.25
CA ILE A 144 3.33 15.64 11.96
C ILE A 144 2.17 15.52 10.98
N PHE A 145 2.25 16.21 9.84
CA PHE A 145 1.23 16.11 8.80
C PHE A 145 1.06 14.68 8.28
N THR A 146 2.15 13.95 8.03
CA THR A 146 2.12 12.55 7.59
C THR A 146 1.50 11.62 8.64
N LEU A 147 1.75 11.86 9.93
CA LEU A 147 1.14 11.10 11.01
C LEU A 147 -0.35 11.41 11.18
N ILE A 148 -0.75 12.68 11.01
CA ILE A 148 -2.16 13.08 11.05
C ILE A 148 -2.93 12.43 9.91
N THR A 149 -2.38 12.42 8.69
CA THR A 149 -3.04 11.76 7.56
C THR A 149 -3.14 10.25 7.76
N PHE A 150 -2.17 9.61 8.41
CA PHE A 150 -2.27 8.18 8.78
C PHE A 150 -3.48 7.92 9.67
N VAL A 151 -3.56 8.67 10.77
CA VAL A 151 -4.66 8.54 11.73
C VAL A 151 -5.99 8.85 11.05
N GLY A 152 -6.03 9.86 10.18
CA GLY A 152 -7.19 10.16 9.36
C GLY A 152 -7.66 8.97 8.54
N CYS A 153 -6.74 8.29 7.84
CA CYS A 153 -7.10 7.14 7.00
C CYS A 153 -7.56 5.94 7.83
N VAL A 154 -6.92 5.67 8.97
CA VAL A 154 -7.35 4.61 9.90
C VAL A 154 -8.72 4.91 10.47
N VAL A 155 -8.97 6.15 10.90
CA VAL A 155 -10.26 6.57 11.46
C VAL A 155 -11.35 6.53 10.39
N SER A 156 -11.07 7.03 9.18
CA SER A 156 -12.00 6.95 8.05
C SER A 156 -12.39 5.51 7.74
N GLU A 157 -11.43 4.59 7.72
CA GLU A 157 -11.72 3.18 7.43
C GLU A 157 -12.53 2.50 8.54
N VAL A 158 -12.27 2.83 9.82
CA VAL A 158 -13.08 2.32 10.94
C VAL A 158 -14.50 2.90 10.92
N LEU A 159 -14.67 4.15 10.50
CA LEU A 159 -15.95 4.83 10.40
C LEU A 159 -16.75 4.49 9.12
N SER A 160 -16.14 3.79 8.17
CA SER A 160 -16.80 3.34 6.93
C SER A 160 -17.99 2.40 7.20
N CYS A 161 -18.05 1.77 8.37
CA CYS A 161 -19.19 0.98 8.84
C CYS A 161 -19.83 1.65 10.06
N GLU A 162 -21.15 1.83 10.04
CA GLU A 162 -21.90 2.45 11.15
C GLU A 162 -21.71 1.72 12.50
N HIS A 163 -21.47 0.41 12.46
CA HIS A 163 -21.14 -0.40 13.64
C HIS A 163 -19.78 -1.07 13.45
N TRP A 164 -18.71 -0.41 13.90
CA TRP A 164 -17.34 -0.94 13.87
C TRP A 164 -17.21 -2.32 14.55
N PHE A 165 -18.08 -2.64 15.52
CA PHE A 165 -18.14 -3.96 16.18
C PHE A 165 -18.78 -5.05 15.30
N GLN A 166 -19.57 -4.68 14.29
CA GLN A 166 -20.21 -5.60 13.35
C GLN A 166 -19.40 -5.82 12.06
N ILE A 167 -18.16 -5.32 11.98
CA ILE A 167 -17.22 -5.62 10.89
C ILE A 167 -17.03 -7.15 10.84
N GLY A 168 -17.71 -7.80 9.91
CA GLY A 168 -17.75 -9.25 9.73
C GLY A 168 -19.16 -9.83 9.65
N ILE A 169 -20.19 -9.21 10.22
CA ILE A 169 -21.56 -9.73 10.12
C ILE A 169 -22.07 -9.50 8.70
N THR A 170 -22.29 -10.58 7.97
CA THR A 170 -22.82 -10.55 6.60
C THR A 170 -24.18 -9.85 6.58
N GLY A 171 -24.25 -8.69 5.90
CA GLY A 171 -25.47 -7.90 5.74
C GLY A 171 -25.55 -6.62 6.58
N SER A 172 -24.61 -6.38 7.50
CA SER A 172 -24.65 -5.20 8.41
C SER A 172 -23.99 -3.92 7.86
N CYS A 173 -23.19 -4.00 6.79
CA CYS A 173 -22.56 -2.83 6.14
C CYS A 173 -22.89 -2.75 4.64
N ASN A 174 -24.18 -2.84 4.32
CA ASN A 174 -24.70 -2.70 2.95
C ASN A 174 -25.69 -1.52 2.85
N SER A 175 -25.66 -0.58 3.79
CA SER A 175 -26.49 0.62 3.68
C SER A 175 -25.96 1.49 2.53
N PRO A 176 -26.83 2.20 1.77
CA PRO A 176 -26.37 3.20 0.79
C PRO A 176 -25.44 4.26 1.39
N ARG A 177 -25.51 4.46 2.72
CA ARG A 177 -24.57 5.28 3.48
C ARG A 177 -23.15 4.69 3.55
N ASP A 178 -23.03 3.37 3.72
CA ASP A 178 -21.74 2.68 3.87
C ASP A 178 -20.98 2.64 2.54
N GLU A 179 -21.68 2.42 1.42
CA GLU A 179 -21.08 2.49 0.08
C GLU A 179 -20.53 3.90 -0.21
N TYR A 180 -21.27 4.93 0.17
CA TYR A 180 -20.83 6.32 0.01
C TYR A 180 -19.64 6.65 0.93
N ALA A 181 -19.66 6.17 2.18
CA ALA A 181 -18.57 6.34 3.13
C ALA A 181 -17.28 5.65 2.66
N GLN A 182 -17.36 4.44 2.10
CA GLN A 182 -16.20 3.75 1.52
C GLN A 182 -15.60 4.52 0.34
N LYS A 183 -16.43 5.08 -0.55
CA LYS A 183 -15.94 5.94 -1.65
C LYS A 183 -15.22 7.18 -1.11
N ILE A 184 -15.80 7.87 -0.12
CA ILE A 184 -15.15 9.02 0.52
C ILE A 184 -13.83 8.61 1.18
N CYS A 185 -13.82 7.49 1.89
CA CYS A 185 -12.61 6.96 2.52
C CYS A 185 -11.51 6.78 1.48
N LEU A 186 -11.80 6.10 0.35
CA LEU A 186 -10.85 5.86 -0.75
C LEU A 186 -10.34 7.15 -1.43
N PHE A 187 -11.19 8.17 -1.61
CA PHE A 187 -10.76 9.45 -2.17
C PHE A 187 -9.92 10.27 -1.19
N TYR A 188 -10.32 10.30 0.08
CA TYR A 188 -9.56 10.95 1.15
C TYR A 188 -8.17 10.32 1.29
N ALA A 189 -8.14 8.99 1.37
CA ALA A 189 -7.00 8.12 1.29
C ALA A 189 -6.02 8.50 0.17
N LEU A 190 -6.51 8.52 -1.07
CA LEU A 190 -5.73 8.88 -2.25
C LEU A 190 -5.18 10.31 -2.16
N ALA A 191 -6.03 11.27 -1.80
CA ALA A 191 -5.62 12.67 -1.71
C ALA A 191 -4.55 12.87 -0.65
N ALA A 192 -4.72 12.26 0.53
CA ALA A 192 -3.76 12.28 1.61
C ALA A 192 -2.42 11.64 1.19
N ASP A 193 -2.48 10.51 0.50
CA ASP A 193 -1.31 9.81 -0.01
C ASP A 193 -0.52 10.66 -1.02
N LEU A 194 -1.21 11.21 -2.02
CA LEU A 194 -0.63 12.04 -3.07
C LEU A 194 -0.05 13.35 -2.52
N ILE A 195 -0.79 14.04 -1.64
CA ILE A 195 -0.33 15.31 -1.05
C ILE A 195 0.91 15.07 -0.18
N THR A 196 0.89 14.05 0.68
CA THR A 196 2.07 13.74 1.51
C THR A 196 3.28 13.39 0.66
N ASP A 197 3.09 12.62 -0.41
CA ASP A 197 4.16 12.23 -1.31
C ASP A 197 4.77 13.42 -2.08
N ILE A 198 3.94 14.31 -2.64
CA ILE A 198 4.39 15.54 -3.30
C ILE A 198 5.19 16.41 -2.33
N LEU A 199 4.69 16.59 -1.10
CA LEU A 199 5.36 17.41 -0.09
C LEU A 199 6.70 16.81 0.34
N ILE A 200 6.76 15.49 0.57
CA ILE A 200 7.99 14.78 0.93
C ILE A 200 9.02 14.88 -0.20
N MET A 201 8.61 14.81 -1.47
CA MET A 201 9.53 14.95 -2.62
C MET A 201 9.94 16.40 -2.89
N ALA A 202 9.09 17.38 -2.59
CA ALA A 202 9.41 18.80 -2.76
C ALA A 202 10.54 19.26 -1.81
N LEU A 203 10.64 18.67 -0.62
CA LEU A 203 11.64 19.02 0.39
C LEU A 203 13.10 18.89 -0.10
N PRO A 204 13.55 17.72 -0.58
CA PRO A 204 14.90 17.56 -1.11
C PRO A 204 15.12 18.33 -2.42
N MET A 205 14.10 18.47 -3.28
CA MET A 205 14.19 19.29 -4.50
C MET A 205 14.51 20.76 -4.19
N ARG A 206 13.85 21.34 -3.18
CA ARG A 206 14.15 22.70 -2.71
C ARG A 206 15.55 22.82 -2.12
N LEU A 207 16.02 21.79 -1.41
CA LEU A 207 17.37 21.76 -0.86
C LEU A 207 18.42 21.69 -1.98
N LEU A 208 18.23 20.80 -2.96
CA LEU A 208 19.13 20.63 -4.11
C LEU A 208 19.23 21.88 -4.99
N TRP A 209 18.16 22.66 -5.11
CA TRP A 209 18.21 23.91 -5.91
C TRP A 209 19.13 24.95 -5.28
N ASN A 210 19.18 24.99 -3.95
CA ASN A 210 19.99 25.96 -3.21
C ASN A 210 21.45 25.53 -3.03
N LEU A 211 21.75 24.23 -3.17
CA LEU A 211 23.09 23.70 -2.94
C LEU A 211 23.85 23.47 -4.25
N ARG A 212 25.09 23.96 -4.35
CA ARG A 212 25.99 23.73 -5.50
C ARG A 212 26.58 22.32 -5.45
N ILE A 213 25.76 21.32 -5.78
CA ILE A 213 26.14 19.90 -5.79
C ILE A 213 26.69 19.48 -7.16
N SER A 214 27.55 18.45 -7.19
CA SER A 214 28.08 17.86 -8.42
C SER A 214 26.96 17.32 -9.33
N ARG A 215 27.18 17.32 -10.65
CA ARG A 215 26.16 16.87 -11.61
C ARG A 215 25.79 15.39 -11.44
N ALA A 216 26.72 14.55 -10.95
CA ALA A 216 26.50 13.13 -10.75
C ALA A 216 25.49 12.85 -9.60
N GLU A 217 25.68 13.49 -8.45
CA GLU A 217 24.76 13.36 -7.31
C GLU A 217 23.37 13.92 -7.64
N LYS A 218 23.30 15.00 -8.43
CA LYS A 218 22.04 15.57 -8.92
C LYS A 218 21.25 14.57 -9.78
N ILE A 219 21.94 13.78 -10.62
CA ILE A 219 21.30 12.75 -11.45
C ILE A 219 20.79 11.59 -10.60
N SER A 220 21.60 11.09 -9.65
CA SER A 220 21.20 9.99 -8.76
C SER A 220 19.91 10.34 -8.00
N VAL A 221 19.88 11.54 -7.42
CA VAL A 221 18.71 12.03 -6.68
C VAL A 221 17.51 12.29 -7.61
N ALA A 222 17.73 12.79 -8.83
CA ALA A 222 16.64 12.96 -9.81
C ALA A 222 16.03 11.62 -10.26
N CYS A 223 16.85 10.59 -10.51
CA CYS A 223 16.39 9.25 -10.85
C CYS A 223 15.53 8.65 -9.73
N ILE A 224 15.95 8.85 -8.49
CA ILE A 224 15.18 8.49 -7.30
C ILE A 224 13.81 9.19 -7.38
N PHE A 225 13.75 10.51 -7.49
CA PHE A 225 12.45 11.22 -7.56
C PHE A 225 11.55 10.75 -8.71
N GLY A 226 12.13 10.48 -9.89
CA GLY A 226 11.37 10.00 -11.05
C GLY A 226 10.60 8.71 -10.78
N VAL A 227 11.24 7.73 -10.13
CA VAL A 227 10.56 6.46 -9.79
C VAL A 227 9.44 6.68 -8.77
N GLY A 228 9.63 7.61 -7.83
CA GLY A 228 8.59 7.99 -6.87
C GLY A 228 7.34 8.55 -7.54
N VAL A 229 7.51 9.46 -8.52
CA VAL A 229 6.41 10.02 -9.31
C VAL A 229 5.68 8.94 -10.12
N ILE A 230 6.44 8.02 -10.72
CA ILE A 230 5.85 6.89 -11.46
C ILE A 230 4.98 6.03 -10.55
N CYS A 231 5.43 5.74 -9.33
CA CYS A 231 4.65 5.00 -8.34
C CYS A 231 3.33 5.73 -7.99
N MET A 232 3.36 7.05 -7.80
CA MET A 232 2.15 7.84 -7.54
C MET A 232 1.14 7.79 -8.69
N ILE A 233 1.63 7.81 -9.94
CA ILE A 233 0.77 7.71 -11.13
C ILE A 233 0.06 6.35 -11.14
N PHE A 234 0.79 5.26 -10.86
CA PHE A 234 0.20 3.93 -10.77
C PHE A 234 -0.83 3.81 -9.64
N ALA A 235 -0.52 4.35 -8.46
CA ALA A 235 -1.46 4.40 -7.33
C ALA A 235 -2.76 5.15 -7.69
N THR A 236 -2.62 6.28 -8.39
CA THR A 236 -3.78 7.07 -8.86
C THR A 236 -4.62 6.29 -9.87
N ILE A 237 -3.99 5.64 -10.85
CA ILE A 237 -4.68 4.79 -11.85
C ILE A 237 -5.43 3.66 -11.15
N ARG A 238 -4.82 3.03 -10.13
CA ARG A 238 -5.46 1.97 -9.34
C ARG A 238 -6.75 2.45 -8.70
N VAL A 239 -6.73 3.59 -8.00
CA VAL A 239 -7.92 4.13 -7.32
C VAL A 239 -9.02 4.53 -8.31
N ILE A 240 -8.66 5.16 -9.43
CA ILE A 240 -9.63 5.44 -10.50
C ILE A 240 -10.22 4.15 -11.06
N SER A 241 -9.42 3.10 -11.22
CA SER A 241 -9.92 1.80 -11.68
C SER A 241 -10.88 1.17 -10.66
N ILE A 242 -10.65 1.38 -9.37
CA ILE A 242 -11.55 0.92 -8.30
C ILE A 242 -12.88 1.67 -8.39
N SER A 243 -12.84 3.00 -8.50
CA SER A 243 -14.07 3.81 -8.53
C SER A 243 -14.92 3.50 -9.77
N GLN A 244 -14.29 3.41 -10.95
CA GLN A 244 -14.99 3.09 -12.19
C GLN A 244 -15.57 1.68 -12.18
N LYS A 245 -14.83 0.69 -11.67
CA LYS A 245 -15.31 -0.70 -11.61
C LYS A 245 -16.36 -0.92 -10.53
N ALA A 246 -16.37 -0.12 -9.47
CA ALA A 246 -17.44 -0.12 -8.47
C ALA A 246 -18.76 0.38 -9.08
N GLU A 247 -18.72 1.36 -9.98
CA GLU A 247 -19.93 1.88 -10.66
C GLU A 247 -20.47 0.92 -11.72
N THR A 248 -19.61 0.16 -12.40
CA THR A 248 -20.03 -0.81 -13.43
C THR A 248 -20.36 -2.20 -12.87
N GLY A 249 -20.21 -2.42 -11.56
CA GLY A 249 -20.42 -3.72 -10.92
C GLY A 249 -19.37 -4.78 -11.30
N GLN A 250 -18.22 -4.36 -11.87
CA GLN A 250 -17.16 -5.23 -12.38
C GLN A 250 -15.88 -5.18 -11.53
N ALA A 251 -15.94 -4.67 -10.30
CA ALA A 251 -14.78 -4.62 -9.41
C ALA A 251 -14.36 -6.04 -8.99
N SER A 252 -13.40 -6.62 -9.71
CA SER A 252 -12.81 -7.90 -9.32
C SER A 252 -11.92 -7.72 -8.09
N PRO A 253 -12.28 -8.29 -6.92
CA PRO A 253 -11.47 -8.17 -5.70
C PRO A 253 -10.07 -8.79 -5.87
N THR A 254 -9.95 -9.78 -6.75
CA THR A 254 -8.69 -10.43 -7.13
C THR A 254 -7.73 -9.47 -7.83
N TRP A 255 -8.26 -8.59 -8.70
CA TRP A 255 -7.46 -7.57 -9.38
C TRP A 255 -6.92 -6.54 -8.40
N LEU A 256 -7.72 -6.18 -7.39
CA LEU A 256 -7.32 -5.24 -6.35
C LEU A 256 -6.21 -5.80 -5.46
N ALA A 257 -6.34 -7.06 -5.06
CA ALA A 257 -5.32 -7.76 -4.29
C ALA A 257 -3.99 -7.84 -5.05
N LEU A 258 -4.04 -8.12 -6.36
CA LEU A 258 -2.83 -8.13 -7.21
C LEU A 258 -2.12 -6.77 -7.18
N TRP A 259 -2.86 -5.69 -7.45
CA TRP A 259 -2.29 -4.34 -7.48
C TRP A 259 -1.72 -3.92 -6.12
N ALA A 260 -2.41 -4.20 -5.02
CA ALA A 260 -1.93 -3.93 -3.67
C ALA A 260 -0.58 -4.59 -3.40
N VAL A 261 -0.46 -5.89 -3.72
CA VAL A 261 0.78 -6.65 -3.51
C VAL A 261 1.91 -6.14 -4.39
N ILE A 262 1.65 -5.80 -5.65
CA ILE A 262 2.66 -5.24 -6.56
C ILE A 262 3.15 -3.89 -6.05
N GLU A 263 2.23 -3.00 -5.68
CA GLU A 263 2.55 -1.64 -5.24
C GLU A 263 3.42 -1.62 -3.98
N ASP A 264 3.04 -2.38 -2.95
CA ASP A 264 3.84 -2.49 -1.71
C ASP A 264 5.21 -3.11 -1.99
N SER A 265 5.26 -4.14 -2.87
CA SER A 265 6.50 -4.80 -3.23
C SER A 265 7.46 -3.85 -3.94
N VAL A 266 6.97 -3.15 -4.96
CA VAL A 266 7.77 -2.18 -5.72
C VAL A 266 8.23 -1.05 -4.80
N GLY A 267 7.37 -0.55 -3.92
CA GLY A 267 7.72 0.48 -2.94
C GLY A 267 8.86 0.07 -2.01
N ASN A 268 8.80 -1.15 -1.46
CA ASN A 268 9.83 -1.70 -0.59
C ASN A 268 11.16 -1.95 -1.32
N ILE A 269 11.11 -2.54 -2.52
CA ILE A 269 12.30 -2.80 -3.36
C ILE A 269 12.98 -1.50 -3.76
N TYR A 270 12.22 -0.55 -4.29
CA TYR A 270 12.74 0.73 -4.74
C TYR A 270 13.44 1.50 -3.60
N ARG A 271 12.86 1.52 -2.41
CA ARG A 271 13.46 2.21 -1.26
C ARG A 271 14.66 1.47 -0.68
N SER A 272 14.66 0.14 -0.74
CA SER A 272 15.82 -0.67 -0.42
C SER A 272 17.00 -0.35 -1.36
N CYS A 273 16.72 -0.17 -2.66
CA CYS A 273 17.70 0.12 -3.71
C CYS A 273 18.23 1.56 -3.68
N ASN A 274 17.33 2.56 -3.57
CA ASN A 274 17.66 3.99 -3.50
C ASN A 274 18.81 4.26 -2.51
N ARG A 275 18.71 3.68 -1.31
CA ARG A 275 19.71 3.90 -0.28
C ARG A 275 21.00 3.08 -0.47
N PHE A 276 21.00 2.03 -1.29
CA PHE A 276 22.23 1.33 -1.65
C PHE A 276 23.14 2.19 -2.55
N LEU A 277 22.55 2.99 -3.44
CA LEU A 277 23.28 3.94 -4.29
C LEU A 277 23.96 5.02 -3.45
N ILE A 278 23.24 5.63 -2.51
CA ILE A 278 23.78 6.68 -1.61
C ILE A 278 24.93 6.18 -0.70
N ILE A 279 25.08 4.87 -0.49
CA ILE A 279 26.14 4.30 0.37
C ILE A 279 27.38 3.88 -0.47
N ASN A 280 27.26 3.79 -1.79
CA ASN A 280 28.37 3.46 -2.69
C ASN A 280 29.02 4.68 -3.36
N ASP A 281 28.37 5.84 -3.31
CA ASP A 281 28.97 7.16 -3.58
C ASP A 281 29.60 7.74 -2.30
#